data_AF-A0A6L7WKP1-F1
#
_entry.id   AF-A0A6L7WKP1-F1
#
_cell.length_a   1.000
_cell.length_b   1.000
_cell.length_c   1.000
_cell.angle_alpha   90.00
_cell.angle_beta   90.00
_cell.angle_gamma   90.00
#
_symmetry.space_group_name_H-M   'P 1'
#
loop_
_entity.id
_entity.type
_entity.pdbx_description
1 polymer ?
#
loop_
_entity_poly.entity_id
_entity_poly.type
_entity_poly.pdbx_seq_one_letter_code
_entity_poly.pdbx_strand_id
1 'polypeptide(L)'
;MACVYNPLEYGFRAHRTYLERYCRQGAGVLLVGMNPGPFGMVQTGVPFGEVAAVREWLDIDEGVARPAIEHPKRPVQGFACTRSEVSGRRFWGWARERFVTPGAFFDEFFVWNYCPLAFMEASGRNRTPDKLPRHEREPLYDACDRALADIA
;
A
#
# COMPACT_ATOMS: atom_id res chain seq x y z
N MET A 1 -11.57 4.02 -17.49
CA MET A 1 -10.37 3.59 -16.73
C MET A 1 -9.32 3.15 -17.74
N ALA A 2 -8.03 3.47 -17.59
CA ALA A 2 -6.99 2.95 -18.49
C ALA A 2 -6.28 1.72 -17.92
N CYS A 3 -6.00 1.73 -16.61
CA CYS A 3 -5.41 0.59 -15.93
C CYS A 3 -5.84 0.55 -14.47
N VAL A 4 -5.92 -0.66 -13.91
CA VAL A 4 -6.15 -0.93 -12.50
C VAL A 4 -5.00 -1.80 -12.01
N TYR A 5 -4.33 -1.37 -10.94
CA TYR A 5 -3.28 -2.14 -10.31
C TYR A 5 -3.78 -2.74 -9.00
N ASN A 6 -3.50 -4.03 -8.82
CA ASN A 6 -3.68 -4.74 -7.56
C ASN A 6 -2.31 -5.17 -7.01
N PRO A 7 -1.65 -4.38 -6.14
CA PRO A 7 -0.36 -4.74 -5.56
C PRO A 7 -0.41 -6.00 -4.70
N LEU A 8 -1.61 -6.43 -4.26
CA LEU A 8 -1.78 -7.69 -3.54
C LEU A 8 -1.67 -8.93 -4.45
N GLU A 9 -1.63 -8.76 -5.77
CA GLU A 9 -1.36 -9.86 -6.70
C GLU A 9 0.12 -9.90 -7.08
N TYR A 10 0.63 -8.85 -7.73
CA TYR A 10 1.99 -8.84 -8.25
C TYR A 10 3.05 -8.52 -7.18
N GLY A 11 2.67 -7.83 -6.09
CA GLY A 11 3.52 -7.50 -4.95
C GLY A 11 3.27 -8.38 -3.72
N PHE A 12 2.52 -9.48 -3.87
CA PHE A 12 2.04 -10.27 -2.74
C PHE A 12 3.17 -10.82 -1.86
N ARG A 13 4.33 -11.16 -2.43
CA ARG A 13 5.45 -11.70 -1.63
C ARG A 13 5.94 -10.66 -0.61
N ALA A 14 6.15 -9.42 -1.04
CA ALA A 14 6.51 -8.31 -0.15
C ALA A 14 5.43 -8.06 0.89
N HIS A 15 4.16 -8.04 0.45
CA HIS A 15 3.01 -7.83 1.33
C HIS A 15 2.91 -8.94 2.38
N ARG A 16 3.08 -10.20 1.98
CA ARG A 16 3.07 -11.35 2.90
C ARG A 16 4.20 -11.24 3.92
N THR A 17 5.41 -10.87 3.52
CA THR A 17 6.52 -10.64 4.45
C THR A 17 6.17 -9.52 5.46
N TYR A 18 5.50 -8.45 5.01
CA TYR A 18 4.98 -7.40 5.89
C TYR A 18 3.97 -7.95 6.91
N LEU A 19 3.00 -8.75 6.46
CA LEU A 19 2.00 -9.38 7.34
C LEU A 19 2.66 -10.34 8.34
N GLU A 20 3.51 -11.25 7.87
CA GLU A 20 4.15 -12.27 8.71
C GLU A 20 5.06 -11.65 9.79
N ARG A 21 5.73 -10.53 9.49
CA ARG A 21 6.61 -9.84 10.45
C ARG A 21 5.86 -8.99 11.47
N TYR A 22 4.79 -8.33 11.02
CA TYR A 22 4.23 -7.18 11.74
C TYR A 22 2.73 -7.26 12.05
N CYS A 23 1.97 -8.15 11.41
CA CYS A 23 0.58 -8.38 11.75
C CYS A 23 0.50 -9.28 12.99
N ARG A 24 0.45 -8.65 14.17
CA ARG A 24 0.37 -9.34 15.47
C ARG A 24 -1.04 -9.21 16.04
N GLN A 25 -1.47 -10.24 16.77
CA GLN A 25 -2.66 -10.10 17.60
C GLN A 25 -2.40 -9.07 18.71
N GLY A 26 -3.39 -8.23 19.00
CA GLY A 26 -3.31 -7.26 20.10
C GLY A 26 -2.81 -5.86 19.73
N ALA A 27 -2.62 -5.53 18.45
CA ALA A 27 -2.42 -4.13 18.05
C ALA A 27 -3.62 -3.30 18.53
N GLY A 28 -3.35 -2.29 19.37
CA GLY A 28 -4.40 -1.46 19.98
C GLY A 28 -5.01 -0.45 19.01
N VAL A 29 -4.31 -0.16 17.90
CA VAL A 29 -4.72 0.85 16.92
C VAL A 29 -4.50 0.38 15.48
N LEU A 30 -5.55 0.40 14.67
CA LEU A 30 -5.46 0.21 13.23
C LEU A 30 -5.44 1.56 12.51
N LEU A 31 -4.36 1.86 11.80
CA LEU A 31 -4.21 3.03 10.96
C LEU A 31 -4.60 2.68 9.51
N VAL A 32 -5.72 3.22 9.04
CA VAL A 32 -6.29 2.87 7.73
C VAL A 32 -6.07 4.01 6.73
N GLY A 33 -5.25 3.75 5.70
CA GLY A 33 -5.13 4.57 4.51
C GLY A 33 -6.26 4.30 3.51
N MET A 34 -6.43 5.19 2.53
CA MET A 34 -7.50 5.04 1.53
C MET A 34 -7.18 3.96 0.49
N ASN A 35 -6.10 4.14 -0.28
CA ASN A 35 -5.68 3.21 -1.32
C ASN A 35 -4.20 3.42 -1.73
N PRO A 36 -3.56 2.47 -2.44
CA PRO A 36 -2.17 2.58 -2.87
C PRO A 36 -1.86 3.83 -3.68
N GLY A 37 -0.78 4.52 -3.31
CA GLY A 37 -0.17 5.55 -4.14
C GLY A 37 0.79 4.95 -5.18
N PRO A 38 1.02 5.64 -6.32
CA PRO A 38 1.74 5.11 -7.47
C PRO A 38 3.23 4.84 -7.24
N PHE A 39 3.84 5.47 -6.23
CA PHE A 39 5.27 5.35 -5.93
C PHE A 39 5.55 4.76 -4.54
N GLY A 40 4.50 4.45 -3.78
CA GLY A 40 4.57 3.72 -2.51
C GLY A 40 4.10 2.29 -2.69
N MET A 41 2.92 1.96 -2.14
CA MET A 41 2.39 0.59 -2.12
C MET A 41 2.25 -0.05 -3.51
N VAL A 42 2.01 0.72 -4.58
CA VAL A 42 2.04 0.17 -5.96
C VAL A 42 3.39 -0.44 -6.32
N GLN A 43 4.49 0.08 -5.76
CA GLN A 43 5.85 -0.37 -6.02
C GLN A 43 6.33 -1.40 -4.99
N THR A 44 5.80 -1.41 -3.77
CA THR A 44 6.36 -2.21 -2.66
C THR A 44 5.41 -3.25 -2.09
N GLY A 45 4.11 -3.18 -2.38
CA GLY A 45 3.10 -4.02 -1.74
C GLY A 45 2.83 -3.66 -0.26
N VAL A 46 3.51 -2.67 0.32
CA VAL A 46 3.35 -2.27 1.73
C VAL A 46 2.53 -0.98 1.83
N PRO A 47 1.54 -0.86 2.73
CA PRO A 47 0.79 0.38 2.95
C PRO A 47 1.72 1.56 3.25
N PHE A 48 1.43 2.73 2.67
CA PHE A 48 2.32 3.90 2.74
C PHE A 48 3.78 3.58 2.34
N GLY A 49 4.00 2.53 1.55
CA GLY A 49 5.31 1.89 1.41
C GLY A 49 6.25 2.61 0.46
N GLU A 50 6.75 3.77 0.86
CA GLU A 50 7.86 4.43 0.18
C GLU A 50 9.12 3.54 0.22
N VAL A 51 9.80 3.40 -0.91
CA VAL A 51 10.83 2.37 -1.12
C VAL A 51 11.94 2.41 -0.08
N ALA A 52 12.50 3.59 0.22
CA ALA A 52 13.59 3.71 1.18
C ALA A 52 13.12 3.36 2.60
N ALA A 53 11.94 3.83 3.02
CA ALA A 53 11.37 3.48 4.32
C ALA A 53 11.10 1.98 4.46
N VAL A 54 10.54 1.34 3.42
CA VAL A 54 10.25 -0.10 3.45
C VAL A 54 11.55 -0.92 3.48
N ARG A 55 12.55 -0.56 2.67
CA ARG A 55 13.84 -1.26 2.65
C ARG A 55 14.64 -1.03 3.93
N GLU A 56 14.81 0.22 4.35
CA GLU A 56 15.79 0.58 5.38
C GLU A 56 15.23 0.50 6.80
N TRP A 57 13.92 0.64 6.97
CA TRP A 57 13.30 0.59 8.29
C TRP A 57 12.49 -0.69 8.49
N LEU A 58 11.62 -1.06 7.55
CA LEU A 58 10.82 -2.29 7.64
C LEU A 58 11.60 -3.55 7.20
N ASP A 59 12.80 -3.38 6.63
CA ASP A 59 13.67 -4.47 6.18
C ASP A 59 13.00 -5.43 5.18
N ILE A 60 12.24 -4.87 4.23
CA ILE A 60 11.58 -5.63 3.15
C ILE A 60 12.10 -5.09 1.81
N ASP A 61 12.66 -5.96 0.96
CA ASP A 61 13.26 -5.57 -0.33
C ASP A 61 13.18 -6.69 -1.38
N GLU A 62 12.02 -7.31 -1.54
CA GLU A 62 11.86 -8.42 -2.48
C GLU A 62 10.45 -8.57 -3.02
N GLY A 63 10.28 -9.41 -4.04
CA GLY A 63 8.98 -10.05 -4.28
C GLY A 63 7.92 -9.22 -5.02
N VAL A 64 8.32 -8.23 -5.81
CA VAL A 64 7.41 -7.44 -6.65
C VAL A 64 7.61 -7.79 -8.13
N ALA A 65 6.60 -8.44 -8.71
CA ALA A 65 6.50 -8.71 -10.13
C ALA A 65 5.86 -7.52 -10.88
N ARG A 66 5.83 -7.60 -12.21
CA ARG A 66 5.09 -6.63 -13.03
C ARG A 66 3.63 -7.04 -13.16
N PRO A 67 2.67 -6.11 -13.13
CA PRO A 67 1.28 -6.41 -13.43
C PRO A 67 1.11 -6.78 -14.91
N ALA A 68 0.06 -7.53 -15.23
CA ALA A 68 -0.19 -8.00 -16.60
C ALA A 68 -0.43 -6.85 -17.60
N ILE A 69 -1.01 -5.76 -17.13
CA ILE A 69 -1.25 -4.53 -17.90
C ILE A 69 -0.55 -3.41 -17.15
N GLU A 70 0.33 -2.67 -17.84
CA GLU A 70 1.02 -1.51 -17.29
C GLU A 70 0.67 -0.25 -18.07
N HIS A 71 0.39 0.84 -17.34
CA HIS A 71 0.31 2.16 -17.92
C HIS A 71 1.74 2.69 -18.21
N PRO A 72 2.08 3.13 -19.44
CA PRO A 72 3.46 3.52 -19.80
C PRO A 72 4.06 4.62 -18.92
N LYS A 73 3.23 5.55 -18.42
CA LYS A 73 3.65 6.63 -17.52
C LYS A 73 3.73 6.24 -16.03
N ARG A 74 3.34 5.02 -15.67
CA ARG A 74 3.28 4.50 -14.29
C ARG A 74 3.80 3.05 -14.26
N PRO A 75 5.05 2.80 -14.68
CA PRO A 75 5.62 1.45 -14.60
C PRO A 75 5.76 1.01 -13.14
N VAL A 76 5.61 -0.29 -12.90
CA VAL A 76 5.95 -0.95 -11.64
C VAL A 76 7.40 -1.42 -11.74
N GLN A 77 8.28 -0.72 -11.04
CA GLN A 77 9.72 -0.99 -10.98
C GLN A 77 10.10 -1.77 -9.71
N GLY A 78 9.13 -2.06 -8.84
CA GLY A 78 9.41 -2.68 -7.57
C GLY A 78 10.26 -1.78 -6.67
N PHE A 79 11.15 -2.41 -5.91
CA PHE A 79 12.14 -1.73 -5.09
C PHE A 79 13.29 -1.05 -5.86
N ALA A 80 13.30 -1.15 -7.20
CA ALA A 80 14.17 -0.34 -8.05
C ALA A 80 13.56 1.04 -8.40
N CYS A 81 12.34 1.35 -7.94
CA CYS A 81 11.73 2.65 -8.15
C CYS A 81 12.55 3.75 -7.45
N THR A 82 13.01 4.74 -8.21
CA THR A 82 13.81 5.87 -7.69
C THR A 82 12.95 7.03 -7.20
N ARG A 83 11.63 6.93 -7.34
CA ARG A 83 10.71 7.99 -6.92
C ARG A 83 10.28 7.77 -5.48
N SER A 84 10.46 8.78 -4.65
CA SER A 84 9.99 8.78 -3.26
C SER A 84 8.53 9.24 -3.19
N GLU A 85 7.67 8.45 -2.53
CA GLU A 85 6.30 8.83 -2.21
C GLU A 85 6.27 9.68 -0.94
N VAL A 86 5.92 10.96 -1.07
CA VAL A 86 5.96 11.93 0.03
C VAL A 86 5.09 11.51 1.22
N SER A 87 3.89 10.97 0.96
CA SER A 87 2.99 10.51 2.01
C SER A 87 3.60 9.35 2.81
N GLY A 88 4.15 8.35 2.11
CA GLY A 88 4.82 7.22 2.73
C GLY A 88 6.06 7.61 3.52
N ARG A 89 6.92 8.45 2.94
CA ARG A 89 8.12 8.98 3.60
C ARG A 89 7.78 9.73 4.89
N ARG A 90 6.73 10.55 4.88
CA ARG A 90 6.28 11.29 6.08
C ARG A 90 5.72 10.34 7.14
N PHE A 91 4.89 9.39 6.72
CA PHE A 91 4.26 8.44 7.62
C PHE A 91 5.29 7.56 8.33
N TRP A 92 6.12 6.84 7.57
CA TRP A 92 7.13 5.96 8.16
C TRP A 92 8.30 6.72 8.77
N GLY A 93 8.60 7.93 8.30
CA GLY A 93 9.55 8.84 8.95
C GLY A 93 9.10 9.22 10.36
N TRP A 94 7.83 9.60 10.54
CA TRP A 94 7.25 9.84 11.86
C TRP A 94 7.30 8.60 12.75
N ALA A 95 6.91 7.43 12.23
CA ALA A 95 6.96 6.18 12.99
C ALA A 95 8.40 5.85 13.44
N ARG A 96 9.38 5.98 12.53
CA ARG A 96 10.79 5.79 12.84
C ARG A 96 11.29 6.78 13.89
N GLU A 97 10.93 8.05 13.80
CA GLU A 97 11.34 9.09 14.76
C GLU A 97 10.76 8.84 16.16
N ARG A 98 9.53 8.35 16.26
CA ARG A 98 8.84 8.17 17.55
C ARG A 98 9.12 6.83 18.23
N PHE A 99 9.23 5.76 17.45
CA PHE A 99 9.32 4.39 17.98
C PHE A 99 10.71 3.77 17.80
N VAL A 100 11.58 4.40 16.99
CA VAL A 100 12.96 3.98 16.68
C VAL A 100 13.03 2.68 15.88
N THR A 101 12.41 1.61 16.36
CA THR A 101 12.35 0.29 15.72
C THR A 101 10.93 0.00 15.18
N PRO A 102 10.81 -0.80 14.12
CA PRO A 102 9.50 -1.26 13.66
C PRO A 102 8.76 -2.05 14.73
N GLY A 103 9.46 -2.91 15.48
CA GLY A 103 8.86 -3.75 16.53
C GLY A 103 8.08 -2.92 17.55
N ALA A 104 8.69 -1.86 18.08
CA ALA A 104 8.04 -0.97 19.04
C ALA A 104 6.81 -0.25 18.47
N PHE A 105 6.81 0.08 17.17
CA PHE A 105 5.63 0.63 16.51
C PHE A 105 4.52 -0.42 16.36
N PHE A 106 4.88 -1.63 15.91
CA PHE A 106 3.93 -2.71 15.65
C PHE A 106 3.42 -3.44 16.89
N ASP A 107 3.95 -3.13 18.07
CA ASP A 107 3.36 -3.57 19.34
C ASP A 107 2.06 -2.81 19.67
N GLU A 108 1.86 -1.60 19.13
CA GLU A 108 0.68 -0.77 19.38
C GLU A 108 -0.15 -0.51 18.13
N PHE A 109 0.49 -0.36 16.96
CA PHE A 109 -0.14 0.07 15.73
C PHE A 109 -0.03 -0.99 14.63
N PHE A 110 -1.05 -1.12 13.81
CA PHE A 110 -0.95 -1.79 12.52
C PHE A 110 -1.44 -0.87 11.40
N VAL A 111 -0.94 -1.07 10.18
CA VAL A 111 -1.22 -0.17 9.05
C VAL A 111 -1.86 -0.95 7.92
N TRP A 112 -2.97 -0.44 7.42
CA TRP A 112 -3.76 -1.08 6.38
C TRP A 112 -4.21 -0.05 5.34
N ASN A 113 -4.60 -0.51 4.16
CA ASN A 113 -5.33 0.32 3.20
C ASN A 113 -6.74 -0.25 3.06
N TYR A 114 -7.74 0.62 3.17
CA TYR A 114 -9.14 0.27 2.98
C TYR A 114 -9.38 -0.41 1.63
N CYS A 115 -8.94 0.24 0.54
CA CYS A 115 -9.01 -0.31 -0.80
C CYS A 115 -7.60 -0.69 -1.27
N PRO A 116 -7.32 -1.95 -1.67
CA PRO A 116 -6.00 -2.34 -2.13
C PRO A 116 -5.73 -1.96 -3.60
N LEU A 117 -6.68 -1.36 -4.31
CA LEU A 117 -6.56 -1.07 -5.75
C LEU A 117 -6.08 0.36 -6.02
N ALA A 118 -5.24 0.53 -7.04
CA ALA A 118 -4.90 1.83 -7.61
C ALA A 118 -5.48 1.98 -9.03
N PHE A 119 -6.08 3.13 -9.31
CA PHE A 119 -6.79 3.37 -10.55
C PHE A 119 -6.07 4.45 -11.37
N MET A 120 -5.73 4.13 -12.62
CA MET A 120 -5.04 5.05 -13.53
C MET A 120 -5.95 5.47 -14.69
N GLU A 121 -6.01 6.78 -14.92
CA GLU A 121 -6.61 7.34 -16.12
C GLU A 121 -5.67 7.23 -17.33
N ALA A 122 -6.18 7.45 -18.54
CA ALA A 122 -5.37 7.41 -19.77
C ALA A 122 -4.22 8.43 -19.80
N SER A 123 -4.31 9.49 -18.99
CA SER A 123 -3.24 10.47 -18.80
C SER A 123 -2.10 9.96 -17.90
N GLY A 124 -2.30 8.84 -17.20
CA GLY A 124 -1.47 8.34 -16.10
C GLY A 124 -1.77 8.99 -14.75
N ARG A 125 -2.81 9.84 -14.66
CA ARG A 125 -3.25 10.43 -13.39
C ARG A 125 -3.89 9.35 -12.51
N ASN A 126 -3.54 9.36 -11.23
CA ASN A 126 -4.19 8.52 -10.23
C ASN A 126 -5.61 9.03 -9.97
N ARG A 127 -6.59 8.13 -10.04
CA ARG A 127 -7.98 8.37 -9.64
C ARG A 127 -8.22 7.67 -8.32
N THR A 128 -8.67 8.43 -7.33
CA THR A 128 -8.97 7.90 -6.00
C THR A 128 -10.36 7.25 -6.00
N PRO A 129 -10.63 6.27 -5.13
CA PRO A 129 -11.91 5.54 -5.11
C PRO A 129 -13.14 6.46 -4.99
N ASP A 130 -13.04 7.55 -4.21
CA ASP A 130 -14.10 8.54 -4.04
C ASP A 130 -14.52 9.21 -5.37
N LYS A 131 -13.60 9.27 -6.33
CA LYS A 131 -13.83 9.87 -7.65
C LYS A 131 -14.38 8.88 -8.66
N LEU A 132 -14.55 7.60 -8.33
CA LEU A 132 -15.14 6.61 -9.25
C LEU A 132 -16.63 6.90 -9.47
N PRO A 133 -17.19 6.56 -10.65
CA PRO A 133 -18.64 6.58 -10.86
C PRO A 133 -19.34 5.72 -9.83
N ARG A 134 -20.54 6.14 -9.41
CA ARG A 134 -21.29 5.48 -8.33
C ARG A 134 -21.42 3.97 -8.53
N HIS A 135 -21.76 3.53 -9.75
CA HIS A 135 -21.96 2.11 -10.07
C HIS A 135 -20.69 1.24 -10.00
N GLU A 136 -19.50 1.84 -10.06
CA GLU A 136 -18.22 1.14 -9.81
C GLU A 136 -17.81 1.24 -8.34
N ARG A 137 -18.09 2.39 -7.71
CA ARG A 137 -17.65 2.70 -6.35
C ARG A 137 -18.39 1.90 -5.28
N GLU A 138 -19.71 1.75 -5.41
CA GLU A 138 -20.53 1.03 -4.42
C GLU A 138 -20.09 -0.44 -4.24
N PRO A 139 -20.01 -1.27 -5.30
CA PRO A 139 -19.56 -2.66 -5.14
C PRO A 139 -18.10 -2.76 -4.67
N LEU A 140 -17.25 -1.79 -5.00
CA LEU A 140 -15.89 -1.71 -4.48
C LEU A 140 -15.88 -1.50 -2.97
N TYR A 141 -16.66 -0.53 -2.49
CA TYR A 141 -16.75 -0.22 -1.06
C TYR A 141 -17.40 -1.37 -0.29
N ASP A 142 -18.45 -2.00 -0.82
CA ASP A 142 -19.06 -3.18 -0.19
C ASP A 142 -18.07 -4.35 0.00
N ALA A 143 -17.11 -4.52 -0.92
CA ALA A 143 -16.06 -5.51 -0.78
C ALA A 143 -15.00 -5.09 0.26
N CYS A 144 -14.58 -3.83 0.24
CA CYS A 144 -13.59 -3.30 1.17
C CYS A 144 -14.13 -3.20 2.61
N ASP A 145 -15.41 -2.85 2.79
CA ASP A 145 -16.09 -2.78 4.08
C ASP A 145 -16.14 -4.15 4.76
N ARG A 146 -16.52 -5.19 4.00
CA ARG A 146 -16.52 -6.56 4.51
C ARG A 146 -15.12 -7.00 4.92
N ALA A 147 -14.12 -6.76 4.07
CA ALA A 147 -12.73 -7.12 4.38
C ALA A 147 -12.19 -6.37 5.60
N LEU A 148 -12.56 -5.10 5.78
CA LEU A 148 -12.15 -4.32 6.96
C LEU A 148 -12.85 -4.80 8.23
N ALA A 149 -14.13 -5.15 8.16
CA ALA A 149 -14.88 -5.69 9.29
C ALA A 149 -14.35 -7.05 9.77
N ASP A 150 -13.77 -7.85 8.88
CA ASP A 150 -13.16 -9.15 9.23
C ASP A 150 -11.82 -9.03 9.97
N ILE A 151 -11.17 -7.85 9.94
CA ILE A 151 -9.86 -7.61 10.56
C ILE A 151 -9.87 -6.63 11.75
N ALA A 152 -11.01 -5.97 11.99
CA ALA A 152 -11.22 -5.03 13.10
C ALA A 152 -11.91 -5.72 14.28
#